data_AF-A0A8S2X2T9-F1
#
_entry.id   AF-A0A8S2X2T9-F1
#
_cell.length_a   1.000
_cell.length_b   1.000
_cell.length_c   1.000
_cell.angle_alpha   90.00
_cell.angle_beta   90.00
_cell.angle_gamma   90.00
#
_symmetry.space_group_name_H-M   'P 1'
#
loop_
_entity.id
_entity.type
_entity.pdbx_description
1 polymer ?
#
loop_
_entity_poly.entity_id
_entity_poly.type
_entity_poly.pdbx_seq_one_letter_code
_entity_poly.pdbx_strand_id
1 'polypeptide(L)'
;TFWFYCTYALSKLNVNDNEALDLLSTIRIMRLFKLFNHHPGLKVIITSMQYSSSVLWLLIFFVLIAVAIFASLIYYAERMTTKKSDDNMFTSIPDALWFNIITMSTIGYGDLYPKTMLGMIVGAVSTVAGLLIIDLPMPIILETFANFYTHLRARSKLPKTRRKIGPVEQPRRKQIGSTLTGGGQGGQLPHNPSHQNLKMIAQSAKSSVFTAKTMINN
;
A
#
# COMPACT_ATOMS: atom_id res chain seq x y z
N THR A 1 -20.81 12.42 -11.74
CA THR A 1 -21.78 13.25 -11.00
C THR A 1 -21.09 14.41 -10.32
N PHE A 2 -20.05 14.18 -9.50
CA PHE A 2 -19.23 15.22 -8.85
C PHE A 2 -18.70 16.31 -9.82
N TRP A 3 -18.19 15.89 -10.98
CA TRP A 3 -17.77 16.78 -12.07
C TRP A 3 -18.83 17.81 -12.49
N PHE A 4 -20.04 17.32 -12.73
CA PHE A 4 -21.17 18.12 -13.20
C PHE A 4 -21.61 19.08 -12.10
N TYR A 5 -21.56 18.65 -10.84
CA TYR A 5 -21.93 19.47 -9.69
C TYR A 5 -20.93 20.60 -9.45
N CYS A 6 -19.62 20.36 -9.59
CA CYS A 6 -18.61 21.42 -9.52
C CYS A 6 -18.74 22.45 -10.65
N THR A 7 -18.97 22.01 -11.90
CA THR A 7 -19.19 22.94 -13.02
C THR A 7 -20.49 23.72 -12.85
N TYR A 8 -21.55 23.08 -12.32
CA TYR A 8 -22.83 23.71 -12.04
C TYR A 8 -22.74 24.72 -10.89
N ALA A 9 -22.05 24.39 -9.80
CA ALA A 9 -21.79 25.29 -8.69
C ALA A 9 -20.95 26.51 -9.11
N LEU A 10 -19.93 26.30 -9.96
CA LEU A 10 -19.14 27.39 -10.54
C LEU A 10 -19.95 28.28 -11.49
N SER A 11 -20.83 27.70 -12.31
CA SER A 11 -21.73 28.47 -13.19
C SER A 11 -22.76 29.34 -12.45
N LYS A 12 -22.99 29.04 -11.17
CA LYS A 12 -23.89 29.79 -10.28
C LYS A 12 -23.20 30.93 -9.53
N LEU A 13 -21.87 30.95 -9.52
CA LEU A 13 -21.10 32.07 -9.01
C LEU A 13 -20.88 33.05 -10.18
N ASN A 14 -21.42 34.26 -10.06
CA ASN A 14 -21.33 35.32 -11.07
C ASN A 14 -19.91 35.91 -11.10
N VAL A 15 -18.98 35.13 -11.65
CA VAL A 15 -17.54 35.41 -11.69
C VAL A 15 -17.20 36.20 -12.95
N ASN A 16 -16.39 37.25 -12.80
CA ASN A 16 -15.91 38.12 -13.88
C ASN A 16 -15.35 37.31 -15.07
N ASP A 17 -15.59 37.78 -16.29
CA ASP A 17 -15.33 37.04 -17.53
C ASP A 17 -13.90 36.46 -17.66
N ASN A 18 -12.90 37.12 -17.07
CA ASN A 18 -11.51 36.65 -17.07
C ASN A 18 -11.28 35.48 -16.10
N GLU A 19 -11.85 35.55 -14.89
CA GLU A 19 -11.79 34.48 -13.90
C GLU A 19 -12.63 33.27 -14.36
N ALA A 20 -13.73 33.51 -15.08
CA ALA A 20 -14.52 32.45 -15.68
C ALA A 20 -13.70 31.62 -16.69
N LEU A 21 -12.85 32.26 -17.50
CA LEU A 21 -11.98 31.57 -18.45
C LEU A 21 -10.88 30.75 -17.76
N ASP A 22 -10.26 31.27 -16.70
CA ASP A 22 -9.25 30.54 -15.91
C ASP A 22 -9.87 29.34 -15.18
N LEU A 23 -11.07 29.51 -14.64
CA LEU A 23 -11.84 28.44 -14.01
C LEU A 23 -12.29 27.39 -15.04
N LEU A 24 -12.68 27.80 -16.26
CA LEU A 24 -12.98 26.89 -17.38
C LEU A 24 -11.74 26.10 -17.83
N SER A 25 -10.55 26.70 -17.80
CA SER A 25 -9.28 26.02 -18.05
C SER A 25 -8.94 25.01 -16.95
N THR A 26 -9.16 25.35 -15.68
CA THR A 26 -8.98 24.46 -14.53
C THR A 26 -9.95 23.27 -14.58
N ILE A 27 -11.19 23.50 -15.04
CA ILE A 27 -12.19 22.48 -15.39
C ILE A 27 -11.69 21.58 -16.54
N ARG A 28 -10.77 21.99 -17.40
CA ARG A 28 -10.23 21.05 -18.42
C ARG A 28 -9.29 20.01 -17.79
N ILE A 29 -8.45 20.42 -16.83
CA ILE A 29 -7.51 19.54 -16.09
C ILE A 29 -8.24 18.50 -15.24
N MET A 30 -9.30 18.91 -14.55
CA MET A 30 -9.99 18.03 -13.60
C MET A 30 -10.80 16.96 -14.39
N ARG A 31 -11.14 17.21 -15.68
CA ARG A 31 -11.79 16.26 -16.60
C ARG A 31 -10.81 15.16 -17.00
N LEU A 32 -9.51 15.48 -17.09
CA LEU A 32 -8.43 14.52 -17.31
C LEU A 32 -8.33 13.52 -16.15
N PHE A 33 -8.56 13.95 -14.91
CA PHE A 33 -8.68 13.08 -13.72
C PHE A 33 -9.79 12.03 -13.85
N LYS A 34 -10.84 12.30 -14.65
CA LYS A 34 -11.91 11.33 -14.94
C LYS A 34 -11.44 10.21 -15.87
N LEU A 35 -10.45 10.45 -16.73
CA LEU A 35 -9.81 9.42 -17.57
C LEU A 35 -9.03 8.42 -16.71
N PHE A 36 -8.43 8.87 -15.60
CA PHE A 36 -7.75 8.00 -14.64
C PHE A 36 -8.70 6.98 -13.98
N ASN A 37 -9.97 7.32 -13.81
CA ASN A 37 -11.00 6.41 -13.26
C ASN A 37 -11.54 5.39 -14.28
N HIS A 38 -11.29 5.58 -15.57
CA HIS A 38 -11.78 4.67 -16.61
C HIS A 38 -10.82 3.51 -16.87
N HIS A 39 -9.54 3.66 -16.51
CA HIS A 39 -8.58 2.56 -16.60
C HIS A 39 -8.73 1.63 -15.39
N PRO A 40 -9.13 0.35 -15.58
CA PRO A 40 -9.19 -0.62 -14.50
C PRO A 40 -7.82 -0.81 -13.81
N GLY A 41 -6.71 -0.58 -14.53
CA GLY A 41 -5.36 -0.61 -13.97
C GLY A 41 -5.11 0.46 -12.90
N LEU A 42 -5.64 1.68 -13.08
CA LEU A 42 -5.46 2.77 -12.12
C LEU A 42 -6.29 2.59 -10.85
N LYS A 43 -7.49 2.01 -10.98
CA LYS A 43 -8.31 1.65 -9.82
C LYS A 43 -7.61 0.61 -8.94
N VAL A 44 -6.93 -0.37 -9.54
CA VAL A 44 -6.11 -1.34 -8.81
C VAL A 44 -4.96 -0.65 -8.08
N ILE A 45 -4.27 0.32 -8.71
CA ILE A 45 -3.20 1.09 -8.06
C ILE A 45 -3.73 1.90 -6.87
N ILE A 46 -4.84 2.62 -7.03
CA ILE A 46 -5.45 3.43 -5.96
C ILE A 46 -5.89 2.52 -4.79
N THR A 47 -6.54 1.39 -5.06
CA THR A 47 -6.92 0.44 -4.00
C THR A 47 -5.69 -0.19 -3.33
N SER A 48 -4.61 -0.46 -4.07
CA SER A 48 -3.34 -0.97 -3.50
C SER A 48 -2.69 0.07 -2.57
N MET A 49 -2.70 1.33 -2.97
CA MET A 49 -2.14 2.45 -2.22
C MET A 49 -2.92 2.72 -0.92
N GLN A 50 -4.25 2.53 -0.94
CA GLN A 50 -5.08 2.60 0.27
C GLN A 50 -4.76 1.47 1.27
N TYR A 51 -4.43 0.27 0.80
CA TYR A 51 -3.98 -0.83 1.65
C TYR A 51 -2.63 -0.54 2.31
N SER A 52 -1.71 0.10 1.61
CA SER A 52 -0.38 0.49 2.12
C SER A 52 -0.33 1.91 2.70
N SER A 53 -1.49 2.53 2.93
CA SER A 53 -1.60 3.94 3.32
C SER A 53 -0.93 4.26 4.65
N SER A 54 -0.97 3.33 5.62
CA SER A 54 -0.32 3.51 6.92
C SER A 54 1.19 3.69 6.82
N VAL A 55 1.85 2.95 5.93
CA VAL A 55 3.31 3.02 5.70
C VAL A 55 3.68 4.32 4.98
N LEU A 56 2.89 4.72 3.98
CA LEU A 56 3.10 5.98 3.26
C LEU A 56 2.91 7.20 4.16
N TRP A 57 1.91 7.15 5.04
CA TRP A 57 1.65 8.24 5.98
C TRP A 57 2.77 8.36 7.01
N LEU A 58 3.31 7.25 7.49
CA LEU A 58 4.48 7.22 8.37
C LEU A 58 5.72 7.82 7.69
N LEU A 59 5.95 7.50 6.41
CA LEU A 59 7.04 8.06 5.61
C LEU A 59 6.93 9.58 5.52
N ILE A 60 5.77 10.08 5.09
CA ILE A 60 5.53 11.52 4.94
C ILE A 60 5.72 12.23 6.28
N PHE A 61 5.22 11.64 7.38
CA PHE A 61 5.39 12.19 8.72
C PHE A 61 6.87 12.31 9.12
N PHE A 62 7.68 11.30 8.83
CA PHE A 62 9.12 11.32 9.12
C PHE A 62 9.88 12.36 8.30
N VAL A 63 9.55 12.49 7.00
CA VAL A 63 10.10 13.55 6.13
C VAL A 63 9.72 14.92 6.64
N LEU A 64 8.46 15.15 7.05
CA LEU A 64 8.00 16.44 7.57
C LEU A 64 8.76 16.85 8.84
N ILE A 65 9.00 15.90 9.75
CA ILE A 65 9.81 16.16 10.96
C ILE A 65 11.22 16.57 10.58
N ALA A 66 11.87 15.83 9.67
CA ALA A 66 13.22 16.15 9.23
C ALA A 66 13.27 17.53 8.55
N VAL A 67 12.28 17.84 7.72
CA VAL A 67 12.13 19.15 7.09
C VAL A 67 12.02 20.26 8.14
N ALA A 68 11.20 20.08 9.18
CA ALA A 68 11.02 21.07 10.23
C ALA A 68 12.29 21.31 11.06
N ILE A 69 13.04 20.25 11.37
CA ILE A 69 14.31 20.33 12.13
C ILE A 69 15.36 21.10 11.32
N PHE A 70 15.62 20.69 10.07
CA PHE A 70 16.64 21.34 9.24
C PHE A 70 16.25 22.78 8.86
N ALA A 71 14.97 23.04 8.59
CA ALA A 71 14.48 24.41 8.36
C ALA A 71 14.73 25.32 9.57
N SER A 72 14.47 24.82 10.78
CA SER A 72 14.76 25.55 12.01
C SER A 72 16.26 25.82 12.17
N LEU A 73 17.11 24.83 11.90
CA LEU A 73 18.57 25.00 11.95
C LEU A 73 19.07 26.05 10.95
N ILE A 74 18.57 26.03 9.72
CA ILE A 74 18.95 27.02 8.69
C ILE A 74 18.48 28.42 9.10
N TYR A 75 17.24 28.54 9.58
CA TYR A 75 16.70 29.81 10.08
C TYR A 75 17.55 30.38 11.23
N TYR A 76 17.92 29.55 12.21
CA TYR A 76 18.79 29.99 13.31
C TYR A 76 20.21 30.30 12.84
N ALA A 77 20.79 29.51 11.94
CA ALA A 77 22.13 29.75 11.39
C ALA A 77 22.23 31.09 10.66
N GLU A 78 21.20 31.43 9.88
CA GLU A 78 21.08 32.73 9.21
C GLU A 78 20.84 33.86 10.22
N ARG A 79 19.90 33.70 11.16
CA ARG A 79 19.57 34.76 12.13
C ARG A 79 20.69 35.07 13.12
N MET A 80 21.54 34.10 13.45
CA MET A 80 22.68 34.32 14.36
C MET A 80 23.79 35.13 13.72
N THR A 81 24.06 34.92 12.42
CA THR A 81 25.21 35.51 11.73
C THR A 81 24.84 36.84 11.06
N THR A 82 23.63 36.92 10.51
CA THR A 82 23.20 38.01 9.62
C THR A 82 22.26 38.99 10.35
N LYS A 83 22.74 39.54 11.47
CA LYS A 83 21.94 40.40 12.36
C LYS A 83 21.63 41.81 11.79
N LYS A 84 22.20 42.18 10.63
CA LYS A 84 22.29 43.59 10.21
C LYS A 84 22.19 43.89 8.70
N SER A 85 21.87 42.93 7.84
CA SER A 85 21.73 43.17 6.40
C SER A 85 20.27 43.15 5.95
N ASP A 86 19.88 44.15 5.15
CA ASP A 86 18.60 44.22 4.41
C ASP A 86 18.41 43.09 3.37
N ASP A 87 19.37 42.17 3.27
CA ASP A 87 19.44 41.11 2.26
C ASP A 87 19.13 39.70 2.81
N ASN A 88 18.43 39.66 3.96
CA ASN A 88 17.96 38.43 4.61
C ASN A 88 16.73 37.88 3.89
N MET A 89 16.92 36.87 3.03
CA MET A 89 15.82 36.19 2.32
C MET A 89 14.98 35.28 3.23
N PHE A 90 15.49 34.95 4.43
CA PHE A 90 14.77 34.20 5.47
C PHE A 90 14.13 35.15 6.47
N THR A 91 13.01 35.77 6.07
CA THR A 91 12.28 36.72 6.94
C THR A 91 11.43 35.99 7.98
N SER A 92 10.86 34.85 7.60
CA SER A 92 9.90 34.10 8.41
C SER A 92 10.22 32.60 8.43
N ILE A 93 9.76 31.88 9.46
CA ILE A 93 9.89 30.42 9.59
C ILE A 93 9.34 29.66 8.36
N PRO A 94 8.20 30.08 7.75
CA PRO A 94 7.72 29.47 6.51
C PRO A 94 8.68 29.55 5.32
N ASP A 95 9.50 30.59 5.22
CA ASP A 95 10.46 30.75 4.11
C ASP A 95 11.57 29.68 4.21
N ALA A 96 12.03 29.42 5.44
CA ALA A 96 13.00 28.36 5.71
C ALA A 96 12.41 26.96 5.49
N LEU A 97 11.12 26.77 5.81
CA LEU A 97 10.41 25.53 5.50
C LEU A 97 10.30 25.31 3.99
N TRP A 98 9.91 26.34 3.22
CA TRP A 98 9.86 26.28 1.77
C TRP A 98 11.21 25.87 1.17
N PHE A 99 12.27 26.60 1.54
CA PHE A 99 13.63 26.29 1.10
C PHE A 99 14.04 24.85 1.42
N ASN A 100 13.76 24.39 2.64
CA ASN A 100 14.19 23.06 3.04
C ASN A 100 13.35 21.94 2.40
N ILE A 101 12.07 22.17 2.11
CA ILE A 101 11.22 21.25 1.34
C ILE A 101 11.79 21.06 -0.07
N ILE A 102 12.08 22.14 -0.79
CA ILE A 102 12.61 22.08 -2.16
C ILE A 102 14.02 21.50 -2.22
N THR A 103 14.80 21.68 -1.15
CA THR A 103 16.17 21.17 -1.03
C THR A 103 16.20 19.67 -0.71
N MET A 104 15.42 19.21 0.28
CA MET A 104 15.34 17.78 0.61
C MET A 104 14.70 16.95 -0.50
N SER A 105 13.81 17.55 -1.29
CA SER A 105 13.24 16.93 -2.49
C SER A 105 14.14 17.02 -3.73
N THR A 106 15.34 17.60 -3.60
CA THR A 106 16.32 17.79 -4.69
C THR A 106 15.82 18.63 -5.88
N ILE A 107 14.74 19.41 -5.69
CA ILE A 107 14.23 20.31 -6.72
C ILE A 107 15.16 21.52 -6.87
N GLY A 108 15.49 22.16 -5.75
CA GLY A 108 16.47 23.25 -5.69
C GLY A 108 16.23 24.39 -6.69
N TYR A 109 15.06 25.06 -6.63
CA TYR A 109 14.74 26.17 -7.53
C TYR A 109 15.76 27.32 -7.50
N GLY A 110 16.45 27.51 -6.36
CA GLY A 110 17.45 28.56 -6.18
C GLY A 110 16.85 29.96 -5.98
N ASP A 111 15.55 30.05 -5.72
CA ASP A 111 14.83 31.28 -5.37
C ASP A 111 15.20 31.80 -3.98
N LEU A 112 15.39 30.88 -3.02
CA LEU A 112 15.92 31.15 -1.69
C LEU A 112 17.15 30.28 -1.43
N TYR A 113 18.17 30.82 -0.77
CA TYR A 113 19.35 30.07 -0.37
C TYR A 113 20.06 30.72 0.83
N PRO A 114 20.67 29.94 1.75
CA PRO A 114 21.47 30.46 2.84
C PRO A 114 22.74 31.14 2.30
N LYS A 115 23.03 32.32 2.86
CA LYS A 115 24.23 33.12 2.52
C LYS A 115 25.35 32.91 3.53
N THR A 116 25.03 32.39 4.71
CA THR A 116 25.97 32.12 5.79
C THR A 116 26.69 30.79 5.58
N MET A 117 27.97 30.73 5.96
CA MET A 117 28.74 29.47 5.92
C MET A 117 28.07 28.35 6.72
N LEU A 118 27.51 28.67 7.90
CA LEU A 118 26.79 27.70 8.72
C LEU A 118 25.50 27.22 8.03
N GLY A 119 24.71 28.12 7.45
CA GLY A 119 23.50 27.76 6.72
C GLY A 119 23.81 26.88 5.49
N MET A 120 24.91 27.16 4.78
CA MET A 120 25.37 26.34 3.64
C MET A 120 25.77 24.93 4.07
N ILE A 121 26.52 24.77 5.17
CA ILE A 121 26.88 23.43 5.69
C ILE A 121 25.62 22.67 6.11
N VAL A 122 24.70 23.32 6.82
CA VAL A 122 23.44 22.69 7.24
C VAL A 122 22.59 22.31 6.03
N GLY A 123 22.52 23.14 4.99
CA GLY A 123 21.81 22.84 3.74
C GLY A 123 22.43 21.68 2.95
N ALA A 124 23.76 21.58 2.93
CA ALA A 124 24.44 20.43 2.34
C ALA A 124 24.13 19.13 3.09
N VAL A 125 24.19 19.18 4.43
CA VAL A 125 23.82 18.04 5.28
C VAL A 125 22.34 17.69 5.13
N SER A 126 21.43 18.68 5.03
CA SER A 126 20.00 18.43 4.89
C SER A 126 19.65 17.71 3.58
N THR A 127 20.35 18.04 2.48
CA THR A 127 20.18 17.37 1.19
C THR A 127 20.57 15.89 1.28
N VAL A 128 21.73 15.58 1.85
CA VAL A 128 22.22 14.21 2.02
C VAL A 128 21.30 13.43 2.97
N ALA A 129 20.93 14.04 4.11
CA ALA A 129 20.03 13.42 5.07
C ALA A 129 18.65 13.15 4.46
N GLY A 130 18.11 14.07 3.64
CA GLY A 130 16.82 13.90 2.98
C GLY A 130 16.79 12.75 2.00
N LEU A 131 17.86 12.58 1.22
CA LEU A 131 18.01 11.42 0.34
C LEU A 131 18.01 10.11 1.14
N LEU A 132 18.80 10.03 2.23
CA LEU A 132 18.81 8.84 3.09
C LEU A 132 17.43 8.53 3.68
N ILE A 133 16.72 9.57 4.13
CA ILE A 133 15.40 9.45 4.73
C ILE A 133 14.36 8.95 3.71
N ILE A 134 14.43 9.40 2.46
CA ILE A 134 13.52 8.99 1.40
C ILE A 134 13.89 7.60 0.84
N ASP A 135 15.17 7.26 0.83
CA ASP A 135 15.68 6.01 0.26
C ASP A 135 15.44 4.80 1.19
N LEU A 136 15.56 4.94 2.51
CA LEU A 136 15.27 3.86 3.47
C LEU A 136 13.85 3.23 3.37
N PRO A 137 12.77 4.00 3.21
CA PRO A 137 11.40 3.49 3.14
C PRO A 137 10.99 3.01 1.75
N MET A 138 11.69 3.40 0.67
CA MET A 138 11.39 2.98 -0.70
C MET A 138 11.43 1.44 -0.86
N PRO A 139 12.48 0.73 -0.40
CA PRO A 139 12.52 -0.74 -0.40
C PRO A 139 11.39 -1.37 0.41
N ILE A 140 11.07 -0.82 1.59
CA ILE A 140 10.00 -1.32 2.46
C ILE A 140 8.65 -1.24 1.76
N ILE A 141 8.39 -0.12 1.08
CA ILE A 141 7.19 0.09 0.28
C ILE A 141 7.17 -0.88 -0.90
N LEU A 142 8.29 -1.06 -1.59
CA LEU A 142 8.41 -1.98 -2.73
C LEU A 142 8.13 -3.43 -2.33
N GLU A 143 8.67 -3.90 -1.21
CA GLU A 143 8.40 -5.23 -0.65
C GLU A 143 6.92 -5.40 -0.29
N THR A 144 6.31 -4.37 0.30
CA THR A 144 4.88 -4.35 0.62
C THR A 144 4.02 -4.45 -0.65
N PHE A 145 4.37 -3.72 -1.70
CA PHE A 145 3.69 -3.81 -3.00
C PHE A 145 3.92 -5.16 -3.68
N ALA A 146 5.12 -5.73 -3.62
CA ALA A 146 5.42 -7.04 -4.17
C ALA A 146 4.56 -8.13 -3.51
N ASN A 147 4.44 -8.08 -2.18
CA ASN A 147 3.57 -8.98 -1.42
C ASN A 147 2.10 -8.80 -1.83
N PHE A 148 1.60 -7.56 -1.93
CA PHE A 148 0.23 -7.31 -2.38
C PHE A 148 -0.02 -7.84 -3.80
N TYR A 149 0.92 -7.62 -4.72
CA TYR A 149 0.83 -8.05 -6.12
C TYR A 149 0.77 -9.58 -6.28
N THR A 150 1.54 -10.32 -5.49
CA THR A 150 1.47 -11.80 -5.48
C THR A 150 0.10 -12.30 -5.01
N HIS A 151 -0.49 -11.67 -3.98
CA HIS A 151 -1.84 -12.01 -3.52
C HIS A 151 -2.93 -11.73 -4.56
N LEU A 152 -2.83 -10.65 -5.34
CA LEU A 152 -3.73 -10.40 -6.47
C LEU A 152 -3.57 -11.43 -7.58
N ARG A 153 -2.32 -11.83 -7.92
CA ARG A 153 -2.06 -12.88 -8.92
C ARG A 153 -2.51 -14.25 -8.46
N ALA A 154 -2.42 -14.56 -7.16
CA ALA A 154 -2.94 -15.80 -6.60
C ALA A 154 -4.48 -15.84 -6.69
N ARG A 155 -5.16 -14.71 -6.41
CA ARG A 155 -6.62 -14.57 -6.54
C ARG A 155 -7.11 -14.72 -7.98
N SER A 156 -6.33 -14.32 -8.99
CA SER A 156 -6.70 -14.47 -10.40
C SER A 156 -6.48 -15.88 -10.96
N LYS A 157 -5.56 -16.66 -10.36
CA LYS A 157 -5.30 -18.06 -10.72
C LYS A 157 -6.21 -19.06 -10.02
N LEU A 158 -6.92 -18.67 -8.96
CA LEU A 158 -7.95 -19.53 -8.38
C LEU A 158 -9.10 -19.64 -9.39
N PRO A 159 -9.50 -20.86 -9.81
CA PRO A 159 -10.67 -21.03 -10.65
C PRO A 159 -11.84 -20.38 -9.91
N LYS A 160 -12.61 -19.53 -10.60
CA LYS A 160 -13.92 -19.10 -10.14
C LYS A 160 -14.72 -20.38 -9.94
N THR A 161 -14.65 -20.98 -8.76
CA THR A 161 -15.57 -22.04 -8.35
C THR A 161 -16.93 -21.39 -8.40
N ARG A 162 -17.62 -21.58 -9.53
CA ARG A 162 -19.07 -21.53 -9.60
C ARG A 162 -19.50 -22.32 -8.37
N ARG A 163 -20.01 -21.63 -7.35
CA ARG A 163 -21.06 -22.20 -6.51
C ARG A 163 -22.22 -22.50 -7.46
N LYS A 164 -22.13 -23.59 -8.23
CA LYS A 164 -23.32 -24.35 -8.59
C LYS A 164 -23.75 -24.92 -7.27
N ILE A 165 -24.66 -24.20 -6.61
CA ILE A 165 -25.51 -24.77 -5.58
C ILE A 165 -26.17 -25.94 -6.30
N GLY A 166 -25.68 -27.16 -6.07
CA GLY A 166 -26.37 -28.35 -6.55
C GLY A 166 -27.78 -28.29 -5.97
N PRO A 167 -28.83 -28.65 -6.74
CA PRO A 167 -30.17 -28.71 -6.17
C PRO A 167 -30.09 -29.60 -4.94
N VAL A 168 -30.61 -29.08 -3.83
CA VAL A 168 -30.69 -29.79 -2.56
C VAL A 168 -31.51 -31.05 -2.81
N GLU A 169 -30.83 -32.19 -2.96
CA GLU A 169 -31.47 -33.51 -3.00
C GLU A 169 -32.17 -33.68 -1.64
N GLN A 170 -33.50 -33.54 -1.64
CA GLN A 170 -34.29 -33.74 -0.42
C GLN A 170 -34.20 -35.22 -0.04
N PRO A 171 -33.91 -35.57 1.23
CA PRO A 171 -33.92 -36.96 1.64
C PRO A 171 -35.35 -37.49 1.51
N ARG A 172 -35.59 -38.39 0.54
CA ARG A 172 -36.85 -39.11 0.40
C ARG A 172 -37.11 -39.87 1.71
N ARG A 173 -38.10 -39.40 2.48
CA ARG A 173 -38.64 -40.07 3.67
C ARG A 173 -39.07 -41.48 3.28
N LYS A 174 -38.28 -42.50 3.62
CA LYS A 174 -38.70 -43.90 3.53
C LYS A 174 -39.88 -44.07 4.50
N GLN A 175 -41.06 -44.39 3.96
CA GLN A 175 -42.18 -44.86 4.74
C GLN A 175 -41.77 -46.12 5.48
N ILE A 176 -41.86 -46.07 6.81
CA ILE A 176 -41.71 -47.24 7.68
C ILE A 176 -43.02 -48.02 7.54
N GLY A 177 -43.02 -49.02 6.66
CA GLY A 177 -44.03 -50.07 6.62
C GLY A 177 -43.65 -51.15 7.63
N SER A 178 -44.41 -51.25 8.71
CA SER A 178 -44.34 -52.33 9.69
C SER A 178 -44.93 -53.60 9.09
N THR A 179 -44.15 -54.68 8.93
CA THR A 179 -44.66 -56.06 8.99
C THR A 179 -43.51 -57.01 9.38
N LEU A 180 -43.79 -57.79 10.41
CA LEU A 180 -42.93 -58.73 11.11
C LEU A 180 -42.75 -60.04 10.32
N THR A 181 -41.58 -60.68 10.47
CA THR A 181 -41.21 -62.12 10.39
C THR A 181 -39.73 -62.18 9.96
N GLY A 182 -38.79 -62.96 10.48
CA GLY A 182 -38.69 -64.03 11.48
C GLY A 182 -37.32 -64.72 11.22
N GLY A 183 -36.72 -65.35 12.24
CA GLY A 183 -35.63 -66.34 12.05
C GLY A 183 -34.19 -65.79 12.13
N GLY A 184 -33.42 -66.31 13.08
CA GLY A 184 -32.06 -65.86 13.38
C GLY A 184 -30.92 -66.58 12.64
N GLN A 185 -29.69 -66.12 12.88
CA GLN A 185 -28.45 -66.89 13.03
C GLN A 185 -27.28 -65.91 13.29
N GLY A 186 -26.34 -66.34 14.15
CA GLY A 186 -25.14 -65.58 14.49
C GLY A 186 -24.13 -65.47 13.35
N GLY A 187 -23.22 -64.49 13.46
CA GLY A 187 -22.11 -64.32 12.53
C GLY A 187 -21.18 -63.19 12.99
N GLN A 188 -19.87 -63.50 13.04
CA GLN A 188 -18.78 -62.69 13.56
C GLN A 188 -18.63 -61.27 12.94
N LEU A 189 -18.06 -60.37 13.76
CA LEU A 189 -17.54 -59.07 13.33
C LEU A 189 -16.39 -59.25 12.32
N PRO A 190 -16.42 -58.58 11.14
CA PRO A 190 -15.33 -58.67 10.18
C PRO A 190 -14.12 -57.84 10.65
N HIS A 191 -12.99 -58.52 10.74
CA HIS A 191 -11.66 -57.98 11.00
C HIS A 191 -11.27 -56.98 9.89
N ASN A 192 -11.14 -55.70 10.24
CA ASN A 192 -10.84 -54.60 9.32
C ASN A 192 -9.34 -54.58 8.92
N PRO A 193 -8.98 -54.80 7.63
CA PRO A 193 -7.59 -54.87 7.16
C PRO A 193 -6.90 -53.50 7.01
N SER A 194 -7.56 -52.39 7.36
CA SER A 194 -7.00 -51.04 7.20
C SER A 194 -5.83 -50.71 8.13
N HIS A 195 -5.70 -51.36 9.29
CA HIS A 195 -4.62 -51.08 10.24
C HIS A 195 -3.23 -51.60 9.82
N GLN A 196 -3.14 -52.63 8.99
CA GLN A 196 -1.85 -53.13 8.49
C GLN A 196 -1.27 -52.23 7.39
N ASN A 197 -2.13 -51.75 6.49
CA ASN A 197 -1.70 -50.83 5.42
C ASN A 197 -1.22 -49.47 5.97
N LEU A 198 -1.85 -48.97 7.04
CA LEU A 198 -1.42 -47.74 7.73
C LEU A 198 -0.04 -47.88 8.38
N LYS A 199 0.30 -49.05 8.94
CA LYS A 199 1.62 -49.28 9.54
C LYS A 199 2.73 -49.36 8.49
N MET A 200 2.48 -49.99 7.34
CA MET A 200 3.45 -50.03 6.24
C MET A 200 3.73 -48.65 5.64
N ILE A 201 2.70 -47.82 5.43
CA ILE A 201 2.87 -46.46 4.92
C ILE A 201 3.64 -45.58 5.92
N ALA A 202 3.33 -45.69 7.21
CA ALA A 202 4.05 -44.95 8.25
C ALA A 202 5.52 -45.35 8.37
N GLN A 203 5.86 -46.62 8.11
CA GLN A 203 7.24 -47.10 8.17
C GLN A 203 8.06 -46.70 6.94
N SER A 204 7.45 -46.68 5.76
CA SER A 204 8.07 -46.19 4.51
C SER A 204 8.33 -44.67 4.55
N ALA A 205 7.44 -43.89 5.17
CA ALA A 205 7.66 -42.46 5.36
C ALA A 205 8.84 -42.18 6.32
N LYS A 206 9.00 -42.99 7.38
CA LYS A 206 10.11 -42.80 8.34
C LYS A 206 11.48 -43.14 7.76
N SER A 207 11.60 -44.18 6.93
CA SER A 207 12.89 -44.52 6.29
C SER A 207 13.32 -43.45 5.28
N SER A 208 12.36 -42.90 4.53
CA SER A 208 12.62 -41.85 3.52
C SER A 208 13.13 -40.55 4.16
N VAL A 209 12.58 -40.16 5.32
CA VAL A 209 13.03 -38.98 6.07
C VAL A 209 14.40 -39.20 6.71
N PHE A 210 14.70 -40.43 7.16
CA PHE A 210 16.01 -40.75 7.72
C PHE A 210 17.11 -40.67 6.64
N THR A 211 16.88 -41.25 5.46
CA THR A 211 17.81 -41.17 4.33
C THR A 211 18.05 -39.74 3.85
N ALA A 212 17.01 -38.90 3.84
CA ALA A 212 17.15 -37.48 3.48
C ALA A 212 17.97 -36.69 4.51
N LYS A 213 17.88 -37.01 5.81
CA LYS A 213 18.70 -36.38 6.85
C LYS A 213 20.16 -36.79 6.78
N THR A 214 20.46 -38.04 6.42
CA THR A 214 21.85 -38.52 6.28
C THR A 214 22.57 -37.89 5.08
N MET A 215 21.85 -37.51 4.03
CA MET A 215 22.42 -36.81 2.85
C MET A 215 22.76 -35.34 3.09
N ILE A 216 22.21 -34.70 4.12
CA ILE A 216 22.46 -33.29 4.44
C ILE A 216 23.67 -33.12 5.37
N ASN A 217 24.11 -34.20 6.04
CA ASN A 217 25.12 -34.14 7.09
C ASN A 217 26.46 -34.79 6.71
N ASN A 218 26.76 -34.91 5.41
CA ASN A 218 28.02 -35.42 4.87
C ASN A 218 28.53 -34.53 3.75
#